data_AF-A0A2U1PSL2-F1
#
_entry.id   AF-A0A2U1PSL2-F1
#
_cell.length_a   1.000
_cell.length_b   1.000
_cell.length_c   1.000
_cell.angle_alpha   90.00
_cell.angle_beta   90.00
_cell.angle_gamma   90.00
#
_symmetry.space_group_name_H-M   'P 1'
#
loop_
_entity.id
_entity.type
_entity.pdbx_description
1 polymer ?
#
loop_
_entity_poly.entity_id
_entity_poly.type
_entity_poly.pdbx_seq_one_letter_code
_entity_poly.pdbx_strand_id
1 'polypeptide(L)'
;MVPMSDSHKLTWQNSGGHTMLHETGCNNKTVEAAVEMLRRAPMLLGMTNRLGETALFTAALNGKAKIFKLLHDEVCRTTQGPDMKTFLQG
;
A
#
# COMPACT_ATOMS: atom_id res chain seq x y z
N MET A 1 0.40 -0.33 -21.55
CA MET A 1 -0.77 -0.32 -20.64
C MET A 1 -1.23 -1.75 -20.46
N VAL A 2 -1.26 -2.27 -19.23
CA VAL A 2 -1.85 -3.58 -18.92
C VAL A 2 -3.38 -3.42 -18.91
N PRO A 3 -4.17 -4.36 -19.46
CA PRO A 3 -5.63 -4.25 -19.49
C PRO A 3 -6.22 -4.08 -18.09
N MET A 4 -7.23 -3.22 -17.95
CA MET A 4 -7.95 -2.94 -16.69
C MET A 4 -8.42 -4.23 -15.96
N SER A 5 -8.64 -5.31 -16.70
CA SER A 5 -9.09 -6.60 -16.19
C SER A 5 -8.14 -7.27 -15.19
N ASP A 6 -6.84 -6.95 -15.17
CA ASP A 6 -5.89 -7.58 -14.24
C ASP A 6 -5.81 -6.89 -12.87
N SER A 7 -6.43 -5.71 -12.68
CA SER A 7 -6.34 -4.99 -11.40
C SER A 7 -7.06 -5.72 -10.25
N HIS A 8 -8.07 -6.55 -10.54
CA HIS A 8 -8.74 -7.34 -9.50
C HIS A 8 -7.81 -8.41 -8.88
N LYS A 9 -6.79 -8.87 -9.61
CA LYS A 9 -5.85 -9.87 -9.08
C LYS A 9 -4.94 -9.29 -8.00
N LEU A 10 -4.76 -7.97 -7.98
CA LEU A 10 -3.97 -7.30 -6.96
C LEU A 10 -4.62 -7.38 -5.57
N THR A 11 -5.95 -7.58 -5.51
CA THR A 11 -6.68 -7.75 -4.25
C THR A 11 -6.78 -9.20 -3.81
N TRP A 12 -6.20 -10.16 -4.55
CA TRP A 12 -6.15 -11.55 -4.12
C TRP A 12 -5.34 -11.68 -2.83
N GLN A 13 -5.84 -12.54 -1.96
CA GLN A 13 -5.23 -12.80 -0.66
C GLN A 13 -4.74 -14.25 -0.59
N ASN A 14 -3.58 -14.47 0.02
CA ASN A 14 -3.12 -15.82 0.36
C ASN A 14 -3.94 -16.41 1.53
N SER A 15 -3.56 -17.61 2.01
CA SER A 15 -4.21 -18.28 3.14
C SER A 15 -4.15 -17.48 4.45
N GLY A 16 -3.24 -16.51 4.60
CA GLY A 16 -3.18 -15.60 5.75
C GLY A 16 -4.03 -14.33 5.57
N GLY A 17 -4.66 -14.12 4.42
CA GLY A 17 -5.30 -12.84 4.10
C GLY A 17 -4.33 -11.80 3.53
N HIS A 18 -3.06 -12.13 3.25
CA HIS A 18 -2.11 -11.16 2.73
C HIS A 18 -2.36 -10.90 1.25
N THR A 19 -2.54 -9.63 0.89
CA THR A 19 -2.44 -9.18 -0.51
C THR A 19 -0.99 -9.18 -0.98
N MET A 20 -0.76 -9.03 -2.29
CA MET A 20 0.62 -8.85 -2.80
C MET A 20 1.34 -7.66 -2.14
N LEU A 21 0.60 -6.60 -1.77
CA LEU A 21 1.19 -5.44 -1.10
C LEU A 21 1.73 -5.80 0.30
N HIS A 22 1.04 -6.67 1.06
CA HIS A 22 1.55 -7.14 2.35
C HIS A 22 2.90 -7.85 2.20
N GLU A 23 3.04 -8.70 1.19
CA GLU A 23 4.27 -9.46 0.94
C GLU A 23 5.47 -8.54 0.60
N THR A 24 5.23 -7.33 0.09
CA THR A 24 6.30 -6.33 -0.09
C THR A 24 6.91 -5.87 1.24
N GLY A 25 6.13 -5.93 2.33
CA GLY A 25 6.57 -5.63 3.68
C GLY A 25 7.70 -6.54 4.18
N CYS A 26 7.96 -7.67 3.52
CA CYS A 26 9.00 -8.61 3.88
C CYS A 26 10.35 -8.34 3.17
N ASN A 27 10.43 -7.41 2.21
CA ASN A 27 11.65 -7.20 1.43
C ASN A 27 11.82 -5.77 0.88
N ASN A 28 12.88 -5.05 1.27
CA ASN A 28 13.17 -3.71 0.74
C ASN A 28 13.49 -3.66 -0.78
N LYS A 29 13.68 -4.80 -1.45
CA LYS A 29 13.88 -4.86 -2.91
C LYS A 29 12.57 -4.74 -3.70
N THR A 30 11.41 -4.78 -3.04
CA THR A 30 10.09 -4.73 -3.71
C THR A 30 9.48 -3.34 -3.76
N VAL A 31 10.26 -2.27 -3.53
CA VAL A 31 9.75 -0.88 -3.51
C VAL A 31 9.08 -0.50 -4.83
N GLU A 32 9.74 -0.75 -5.96
CA GLU A 32 9.18 -0.45 -7.28
C GLU A 32 7.91 -1.26 -7.58
N ALA A 33 7.85 -2.51 -7.10
CA ALA A 33 6.65 -3.33 -7.23
C ALA A 33 5.49 -2.75 -6.41
N ALA A 34 5.75 -2.31 -5.17
CA ALA A 34 4.75 -1.64 -4.34
C ALA A 34 4.24 -0.36 -4.99
N VAL A 35 5.12 0.46 -5.59
CA VAL A 35 4.75 1.66 -6.34
C VAL A 35 3.80 1.32 -7.49
N GLU A 36 4.12 0.32 -8.32
CA GLU A 36 3.26 -0.05 -9.45
C GLU A 36 1.92 -0.66 -8.99
N MET A 37 1.92 -1.45 -7.91
CA MET A 37 0.68 -1.96 -7.30
C MET A 37 -0.22 -0.82 -6.85
N LEU A 38 0.32 0.18 -6.14
CA LEU A 38 -0.43 1.31 -5.62
C LEU A 38 -0.89 2.26 -6.71
N ARG A 39 -0.08 2.47 -7.76
CA ARG A 39 -0.49 3.23 -8.95
C ARG A 39 -1.72 2.61 -9.63
N ARG A 40 -1.85 1.28 -9.61
CA ARG A 40 -2.96 0.55 -10.23
C ARG A 40 -4.15 0.34 -9.28
N ALA A 41 -3.90 0.20 -7.99
CA ALA A 41 -4.90 -0.09 -6.98
C ALA A 41 -4.56 0.58 -5.63
N PRO A 42 -4.85 1.88 -5.47
CA PRO A 42 -4.57 2.61 -4.22
C PRO A 42 -5.30 2.04 -3.00
N MET A 43 -6.46 1.40 -3.22
CA MET A 43 -7.27 0.76 -2.18
C MET A 43 -6.54 -0.33 -1.39
N LEU A 44 -5.44 -0.89 -1.93
CA LEU A 44 -4.62 -1.89 -1.24
C LEU A 44 -4.02 -1.39 0.07
N LEU A 45 -3.80 -0.07 0.23
CA LEU A 45 -3.24 0.53 1.45
C LEU A 45 -4.09 0.25 2.69
N GLY A 46 -5.41 0.21 2.52
CA GLY A 46 -6.37 0.00 3.60
C GLY A 46 -6.82 -1.44 3.76
N MET A 47 -6.40 -2.35 2.87
CA MET A 47 -6.77 -3.77 2.99
C MET A 47 -6.04 -4.42 4.14
N THR A 48 -6.76 -5.20 4.95
CA THR A 48 -6.20 -5.93 6.08
C THR A 48 -6.15 -7.44 5.82
N ASN A 49 -5.14 -8.09 6.40
CA ASN A 49 -5.12 -9.55 6.49
C ASN A 49 -6.07 -10.09 7.58
N ARG A 50 -6.03 -11.41 7.82
CA ARG A 50 -6.87 -12.06 8.85
C ARG A 50 -6.52 -11.66 10.30
N LEU A 51 -5.34 -11.06 10.50
CA LEU A 51 -4.90 -10.52 11.79
C LEU A 51 -5.26 -9.03 11.95
N GLY A 52 -5.89 -8.41 10.95
CA GLY A 52 -6.18 -6.96 10.95
C GLY A 52 -4.99 -6.09 10.57
N GLU A 53 -3.88 -6.67 10.11
CA GLU A 53 -2.67 -5.95 9.72
C GLU A 53 -2.82 -5.43 8.28
N THR A 54 -2.33 -4.21 8.02
CA THR A 54 -2.12 -3.70 6.66
C THR A 54 -0.69 -3.98 6.18
N ALA A 55 -0.39 -3.69 4.91
CA ALA A 55 0.99 -3.80 4.41
C ALA A 55 2.00 -2.94 5.19
N LEU A 56 1.56 -1.82 5.78
CA LEU A 56 2.40 -0.98 6.63
C LEU A 56 2.81 -1.70 7.93
N PHE A 57 1.89 -2.45 8.54
CA PHE A 57 2.18 -3.30 9.69
C PHE A 57 3.21 -4.38 9.33
N THR A 58 3.03 -5.08 8.21
CA THR A 58 3.98 -6.11 7.77
C THR A 58 5.38 -5.54 7.55
N ALA A 59 5.49 -4.34 6.98
CA ALA A 59 6.77 -3.65 6.79
C ALA A 59 7.46 -3.28 8.11
N ALA A 60 6.69 -2.80 9.10
CA ALA A 60 7.19 -2.49 10.42
C ALA A 60 7.65 -3.76 11.17
N LEU A 61 6.82 -4.81 11.15
CA LEU A 61 7.10 -6.10 11.78
C LEU A 61 8.42 -6.71 11.28
N ASN A 62 8.70 -6.58 9.98
CA ASN A 62 9.89 -7.14 9.36
C ASN A 62 11.11 -6.18 9.34
N GLY A 63 11.00 -4.99 9.96
CA GLY A 63 12.07 -3.99 9.97
C GLY A 63 12.45 -3.46 8.58
N LYS A 64 11.52 -3.46 7.62
CA LYS A 64 11.79 -3.07 6.23
C LYS A 64 11.57 -1.57 6.02
N ALA A 65 12.54 -0.79 6.52
CA ALA A 65 12.45 0.67 6.59
C ALA A 65 12.22 1.38 5.24
N LYS A 66 12.69 0.85 4.10
CA LYS A 66 12.49 1.52 2.80
C LYS A 66 11.05 1.38 2.32
N ILE A 67 10.51 0.16 2.38
CA ILE A 67 9.09 -0.10 2.07
C ILE A 67 8.20 0.61 3.09
N PHE A 68 8.54 0.58 4.38
CA PHE A 68 7.78 1.26 5.41
C PHE A 68 7.62 2.76 5.10
N LYS A 69 8.73 3.45 4.77
CA LYS A 69 8.69 4.88 4.42
C LYS A 69 7.79 5.14 3.20
N LEU A 70 7.94 4.34 2.13
CA LEU A 70 7.07 4.44 0.96
C LEU A 70 5.58 4.32 1.35
N LEU A 71 5.22 3.25 2.06
CA LEU A 71 3.83 2.99 2.45
C LEU A 71 3.28 4.05 3.39
N HIS A 72 4.08 4.52 4.35
CA HIS A 72 3.73 5.61 5.25
C HIS A 72 3.40 6.89 4.48
N ASP A 73 4.25 7.27 3.52
CA ASP A 73 4.06 8.48 2.74
C ASP A 73 2.79 8.40 1.87
N GLU A 74 2.46 7.22 1.33
CA GLU A 74 1.20 6.98 0.62
C GLU A 74 -0.04 7.06 1.54
N VAL A 75 0.04 6.52 2.76
CA VAL A 75 -1.03 6.65 3.76
C VAL A 75 -1.22 8.13 4.15
N CYS A 76 -0.14 8.88 4.37
CA CYS A 76 -0.23 10.31 4.65
C CYS A 76 -0.83 11.09 3.48
N ARG A 77 -0.47 10.77 2.23
CA ARG A 77 -1.08 11.41 1.05
C ARG A 77 -2.58 11.18 0.97
N THR A 78 -3.04 9.97 1.25
CA THR A 78 -4.48 9.63 1.17
C THR A 78 -5.30 10.21 2.32
N THR A 79 -4.72 10.35 3.51
CA THR A 79 -5.42 10.90 4.69
C THR A 79 -5.49 12.43 4.73
N GLN A 80 -4.56 13.12 4.06
CA GLN A 80 -4.50 14.59 4.09
C GLN A 80 -5.41 15.29 3.07
N GLY A 81 -6.06 14.56 2.14
CA GLY A 81 -6.90 15.15 1.09
C GLY A 81 -6.13 16.18 0.23
N PRO A 82 -6.76 16.85 -0.76
CA PRO A 82 -6.16 18.02 -1.36
C PRO A 82 -5.85 19.02 -0.24
N ASP A 83 -4.58 19.37 -0.14
CA ASP A 83 -3.91 20.16 0.91
C ASP A 83 -4.89 21.03 1.72
N MET A 84 -4.98 20.80 3.04
CA MET A 84 -5.70 21.71 3.94
C MET A 84 -5.29 23.18 3.72
N LYS A 85 -4.07 23.42 3.20
CA LYS A 85 -3.59 24.74 2.78
C LYS A 85 -4.40 25.36 1.63
N THR A 86 -4.97 24.57 0.73
CA THR A 86 -5.86 25.06 -0.34
C THR A 86 -7.19 25.56 0.21
N PHE A 87 -7.69 24.97 1.29
CA PHE A 87 -8.97 25.36 1.91
C PHE A 87 -8.86 26.59 2.81
N LEU A 88 -7.66 26.94 3.29
CA LEU A 88 -7.44 28.06 4.21
C LEU A 88 -6.96 29.35 3.50
N GLN A 89 -6.91 29.37 2.17
CA GLN A 89 -6.49 30.53 1.35
C GLN A 89 -7.65 31.18 0.57
N GLY A 90 -8.90 30.83 0.86
CA GLY A 90 -10.10 31.40 0.23
C GLY A 90 -10.77 32.49 1.07
#